data_AF-A0A4Y5SQ87-F1
#
_entry.id   AF-A0A4Y5SQ87-F1
#
_cell.length_a   1.000
_cell.length_b   1.000
_cell.length_c   1.000
_cell.angle_alpha   90.00
_cell.angle_beta   90.00
_cell.angle_gamma   90.00
#
_symmetry.space_group_name_H-M   'P 1'
#
loop_
_entity.id
_entity.type
_entity.pdbx_description
1 polymer ?
#
loop_
_entity_poly.entity_id
_entity_poly.type
_entity_poly.pdbx_seq_one_letter_code
_entity_poly.pdbx_strand_id
1 'polypeptide(L)'
;MGVLTKEQIIEMIKGQKGLSRDEIEEKISQIAVRDGISEHAAAVVLAEELGVNLEGREELLHIADLVPGMTGVNVVARIMRKYPPREYKKRDGSTGHVANLIIYDSTGKARLVLWDSLITKYYSELNPGDIIKIIDPGVREGRNGIELHANFRTRIIPNPEDPRADEIPPLEEVRSYNYQRRKIGELMGGEKFVEVRGTVARLYRVTVYDACPQCRRKVDYDPTTESWICPEHGEVKPTKITIVDFGLDDSSGYIRTTLFGDDAAELIGRDPEEIAEKLRELVESGLTLREAGRKLAEDEYYYLLGREIVVRGNVVDDKFLGLILKAFGWDEVDPRREIARVRAELKRAITELEGGE
;
A
#
# COMPACT_ATOMS: atom_id res chain seq x y z
N MET A 1 -7.87 -21.61 18.69
CA MET A 1 -7.80 -21.24 20.11
C MET A 1 -7.03 -22.34 20.81
N GLY A 2 -5.85 -22.04 21.35
CA GLY A 2 -5.28 -22.94 22.35
C GLY A 2 -6.22 -22.96 23.55
N VAL A 3 -6.48 -24.14 24.10
CA VAL A 3 -7.27 -24.26 25.33
C VAL A 3 -6.40 -23.73 26.47
N LEU A 4 -6.83 -22.64 27.12
CA LEU A 4 -6.12 -22.06 28.27
C LEU A 4 -6.14 -23.02 29.44
N THR A 5 -5.02 -23.30 30.10
CA THR A 5 -5.02 -24.14 31.31
C THR A 5 -5.70 -23.45 32.49
N LYS A 6 -6.10 -24.22 33.50
CA LYS A 6 -6.67 -23.68 34.75
C LYS A 6 -5.75 -22.63 35.37
N GLU A 7 -4.45 -22.91 35.41
CA GLU A 7 -3.43 -22.01 35.95
C GLU A 7 -3.32 -20.69 35.17
N GLN A 8 -3.43 -20.74 33.84
CA GLN A 8 -3.42 -19.54 33.00
C GLN A 8 -4.64 -18.66 33.27
N ILE A 9 -5.82 -19.28 33.44
CA ILE A 9 -7.06 -18.57 33.77
C ILE A 9 -6.94 -17.90 35.15
N ILE A 10 -6.39 -18.60 36.15
CA ILE A 10 -6.18 -18.06 37.51
C ILE A 10 -5.29 -16.81 37.48
N GLU A 11 -4.16 -16.85 36.76
CA GLU A 11 -3.28 -15.68 36.65
C GLU A 11 -3.94 -14.51 35.92
N MET A 12 -4.79 -14.76 34.92
CA MET A 12 -5.56 -13.72 34.23
C MET A 12 -6.61 -13.06 35.14
N ILE A 13 -7.34 -13.85 35.93
CA ILE A 13 -8.30 -13.34 36.92
C ILE A 13 -7.57 -12.48 37.96
N LYS A 14 -6.45 -12.98 38.49
CA LYS A 14 -5.62 -12.26 39.46
C LYS A 14 -5.12 -10.93 38.91
N GLY A 15 -4.63 -10.92 37.67
CA GLY A 15 -4.13 -9.71 37.01
C GLY A 15 -5.19 -8.64 36.72
N GLN A 16 -6.43 -9.03 36.40
CA GLN A 16 -7.50 -8.09 36.06
C GLN A 16 -8.38 -7.68 37.24
N LYS A 17 -8.54 -8.54 38.26
CA LYS A 17 -9.48 -8.33 39.37
C LYS A 17 -8.80 -8.16 40.73
N GLY A 18 -7.48 -8.35 40.82
CA GLY A 18 -6.72 -8.14 42.06
C GLY A 18 -7.06 -9.11 43.19
N LEU A 19 -7.72 -10.23 42.88
CA LEU A 19 -8.06 -11.29 43.85
C LEU A 19 -6.81 -12.11 44.21
N SER A 20 -6.75 -12.62 45.43
CA SER A 20 -5.71 -13.56 45.83
C SER A 20 -5.91 -14.94 45.18
N ARG A 21 -4.84 -15.72 45.06
CA ARG A 21 -4.91 -17.05 44.46
C ARG A 21 -5.86 -17.97 45.22
N ASP A 22 -5.81 -17.94 46.54
CA ASP A 22 -6.63 -18.79 47.42
C ASP A 22 -8.12 -18.48 47.26
N GLU A 23 -8.48 -17.20 47.15
CA GLU A 23 -9.88 -16.78 46.89
C GLU A 23 -10.39 -17.25 45.52
N ILE A 24 -9.53 -17.24 44.49
CA ILE A 24 -9.88 -17.71 43.15
C ILE A 24 -10.07 -19.23 43.16
N GLU A 25 -9.15 -19.97 43.79
CA GLU A 25 -9.24 -21.44 43.89
C GLU A 25 -10.48 -21.87 44.67
N GLU A 26 -10.82 -21.21 45.77
CA GLU A 26 -12.02 -21.51 46.55
C GLU A 26 -13.31 -21.27 45.74
N LYS A 27 -13.38 -20.17 44.99
CA LYS A 27 -14.51 -19.87 44.08
C LYS A 27 -14.63 -20.91 42.95
N ILE A 28 -13.50 -21.35 42.38
CA ILE A 28 -13.49 -22.40 41.35
C ILE A 28 -14.03 -23.71 41.93
N SER A 29 -13.59 -24.12 43.12
CA SER A 29 -14.09 -25.34 43.76
C SER A 29 -15.58 -25.27 44.07
N GLN A 30 -16.09 -24.10 44.52
CA GLN A 30 -17.52 -23.90 44.75
C GLN A 30 -18.34 -24.04 43.46
N ILE A 31 -17.90 -23.43 42.35
CA ILE A 31 -18.57 -23.52 41.05
C ILE A 31 -18.52 -24.96 40.50
N ALA A 32 -17.37 -25.65 40.64
CA ALA A 32 -17.22 -27.03 40.20
C ALA A 32 -18.22 -27.97 40.89
N VAL A 33 -18.41 -27.80 42.21
CA VAL A 33 -19.39 -28.57 42.99
C VAL A 33 -20.83 -28.15 42.65
N ARG A 34 -21.10 -26.85 42.55
CA ARG A 34 -22.43 -26.28 42.26
C ARG A 34 -22.97 -26.79 40.92
N ASP A 35 -22.14 -26.78 39.90
CA ASP A 35 -22.56 -27.03 38.51
C ASP A 35 -22.20 -28.45 38.04
N GLY A 36 -21.52 -29.25 38.87
CA GLY A 36 -21.11 -30.61 38.54
C GLY A 36 -20.10 -30.68 37.39
N ILE A 37 -19.23 -29.68 37.28
CA ILE A 37 -18.25 -29.51 36.19
C ILE A 37 -16.81 -29.67 36.68
N SER A 38 -15.87 -29.86 35.75
CA SER A 38 -14.45 -29.94 36.09
C SER A 38 -13.92 -28.60 36.59
N GLU A 39 -12.86 -28.60 37.42
CA GLU A 39 -12.25 -27.36 37.91
C GLU A 39 -11.77 -26.41 36.80
N HIS A 40 -11.35 -26.97 35.67
CA HIS A 40 -10.99 -26.19 34.50
C HIS A 40 -12.22 -25.48 33.89
N ALA A 41 -13.33 -26.19 33.73
CA ALA A 41 -14.57 -25.59 33.26
C ALA A 41 -15.11 -24.55 34.26
N ALA A 42 -15.01 -24.83 35.55
CA ALA A 42 -15.36 -23.88 36.62
C ALA A 42 -14.48 -22.63 36.60
N ALA A 43 -13.20 -22.74 36.23
CA ALA A 43 -12.31 -21.59 36.04
C ALA A 43 -12.78 -20.69 34.88
N VAL A 44 -13.23 -21.29 33.76
CA VAL A 44 -13.79 -20.54 32.62
C VAL A 44 -15.07 -19.80 33.03
N VAL A 45 -15.99 -20.50 33.71
CA VAL A 45 -17.24 -19.92 34.23
C VAL A 45 -16.96 -18.77 35.20
N LEU A 46 -16.01 -18.96 36.13
CA LEU A 46 -15.63 -17.89 37.06
C LEU A 46 -15.08 -16.65 36.35
N ALA A 47 -14.25 -16.84 35.33
CA ALA A 47 -13.72 -15.74 34.54
C ALA A 47 -14.84 -14.99 33.79
N GLU A 48 -15.84 -15.71 33.26
CA GLU A 48 -17.03 -15.10 32.63
C GLU A 48 -17.89 -14.33 33.65
N GLU A 49 -18.18 -14.93 34.81
CA GLU A 49 -18.93 -14.28 35.91
C GLU A 49 -18.24 -12.98 36.38
N LEU A 50 -16.90 -12.96 36.38
CA LEU A 50 -16.11 -11.79 36.74
C LEU A 50 -15.90 -10.79 35.59
N GLY A 51 -16.32 -11.11 34.37
CA GLY A 51 -16.07 -10.28 33.18
C GLY A 51 -14.57 -10.16 32.87
N VAL A 52 -13.82 -11.24 33.02
CA VAL A 52 -12.42 -11.37 32.65
C VAL A 52 -12.35 -11.81 31.20
N ASN A 53 -11.72 -11.01 30.35
CA ASN A 53 -11.52 -11.41 28.96
C ASN A 53 -10.53 -12.58 28.89
N LEU A 54 -11.04 -13.76 28.56
CA LEU A 54 -10.27 -15.01 28.38
C LEU A 54 -9.69 -15.15 26.97
N GLU A 55 -10.04 -14.25 26.04
CA GLU A 55 -9.23 -14.07 24.85
C GLU A 55 -7.90 -13.51 25.35
N GLY A 56 -6.92 -14.41 25.47
CA GLY A 56 -5.60 -14.10 26.00
C GLY A 56 -5.09 -12.80 25.40
N ARG A 57 -4.27 -12.06 26.15
CA ARG A 57 -3.41 -11.04 25.56
C ARG A 57 -2.64 -11.73 24.43
N GLU A 58 -3.15 -11.62 23.20
CA GLU A 58 -2.37 -11.98 22.03
C GLU A 58 -1.08 -11.20 22.18
N GLU A 59 0.06 -11.87 22.13
CA GLU A 59 1.31 -11.14 21.97
C GLU A 59 1.12 -10.24 20.75
N LEU A 60 1.26 -8.94 20.97
CA LEU A 60 1.17 -7.91 19.94
C LEU A 60 2.43 -8.03 19.07
N LEU A 61 2.49 -9.09 18.28
CA LEU A 61 3.56 -9.34 17.35
C LEU A 61 3.36 -8.44 16.13
N HIS A 62 4.43 -7.73 15.78
CA HIS A 62 4.56 -7.02 14.52
C HIS A 62 5.30 -7.88 13.49
N ILE A 63 5.29 -7.44 12.23
CA ILE A 63 5.98 -8.12 11.13
C ILE A 63 7.48 -8.27 11.41
N ALA A 64 8.11 -7.27 12.03
CA ALA A 64 9.54 -7.32 12.36
C ALA A 64 9.90 -8.38 13.41
N ASP A 65 8.93 -8.81 14.22
CA ASP A 65 9.15 -9.82 15.27
C ASP A 65 9.06 -11.26 14.73
N LEU A 66 8.65 -11.42 13.47
CA LEU A 66 8.38 -12.73 12.89
C LEU A 66 9.65 -13.47 12.52
N VAL A 67 9.80 -14.67 13.08
CA VAL A 67 10.87 -15.62 12.77
C VAL A 67 10.29 -16.84 12.05
N PRO A 68 10.94 -17.35 10.99
CA PRO A 68 10.50 -18.57 10.31
C PRO A 68 10.32 -19.74 11.29
N GLY A 69 9.21 -20.47 11.16
CA GLY A 69 8.89 -21.60 12.02
C GLY A 69 8.04 -21.27 13.26
N MET A 70 7.78 -19.99 13.56
CA MET A 70 6.81 -19.62 14.60
C MET A 70 5.41 -20.17 14.30
N THR A 71 4.66 -20.48 15.35
CA THR A 71 3.29 -20.99 15.30
C THR A 71 2.39 -20.21 16.25
N GLY A 72 1.07 -20.19 16.03
CA GLY A 72 0.16 -19.40 16.87
C GLY A 72 0.30 -17.89 16.70
N VAL A 73 0.92 -17.45 15.61
CA VAL A 73 1.18 -16.04 15.31
C VAL A 73 -0.10 -15.35 14.83
N ASN A 74 -0.36 -14.13 15.30
CA ASN A 74 -1.43 -13.28 14.78
C ASN A 74 -0.84 -11.93 14.36
N VAL A 75 -1.04 -11.54 13.10
CA VAL A 75 -0.49 -10.31 12.51
C VAL A 75 -1.63 -9.39 12.10
N VAL A 76 -1.52 -8.10 12.39
CA VAL A 76 -2.40 -7.06 11.83
C VAL A 76 -1.58 -6.23 10.87
N ALA A 77 -2.04 -6.10 9.64
CA ALA A 77 -1.29 -5.44 8.57
C ALA A 77 -2.23 -4.82 7.53
N ARG A 78 -1.76 -3.77 6.83
CA ARG A 78 -2.46 -3.18 5.70
C ARG A 78 -1.98 -3.79 4.38
N ILE A 79 -2.90 -4.00 3.44
CA ILE A 79 -2.58 -4.52 2.11
C ILE A 79 -1.97 -3.41 1.25
N MET A 80 -0.70 -3.57 0.85
CA MET A 80 -0.02 -2.66 -0.07
C MET A 80 -0.31 -2.96 -1.54
N ARG A 81 -0.26 -4.25 -1.90
CA ARG A 81 -0.45 -4.72 -3.28
C ARG A 81 -1.11 -6.09 -3.30
N LYS A 82 -1.93 -6.32 -4.32
CA LYS A 82 -2.63 -7.57 -4.59
C LYS A 82 -2.27 -8.03 -6.00
N TYR A 83 -1.73 -9.25 -6.14
CA TYR A 83 -1.36 -9.81 -7.44
C TYR A 83 -2.40 -10.81 -7.92
N PRO A 84 -2.70 -10.85 -9.24
CA PRO A 84 -3.65 -11.80 -9.81
C PRO A 84 -3.24 -13.26 -9.48
N PRO A 85 -4.21 -14.15 -9.19
CA PRO A 85 -3.94 -15.56 -8.95
C PRO A 85 -3.21 -16.18 -10.14
N ARG A 86 -2.32 -17.13 -9.86
CA ARG A 86 -1.56 -17.89 -10.86
C ARG A 86 -1.79 -19.38 -10.67
N GLU A 87 -1.79 -20.10 -11.78
CA GLU A 87 -1.84 -21.56 -11.78
C GLU A 87 -0.45 -22.17 -11.58
N TYR A 88 -0.41 -23.33 -10.93
CA TYR A 88 0.78 -24.18 -10.85
C TYR A 88 0.38 -25.66 -10.97
N LYS A 89 1.29 -26.49 -11.48
CA LYS A 89 1.09 -27.95 -11.48
C LYS A 89 1.51 -28.54 -10.13
N LYS A 90 0.60 -29.27 -9.51
CA LYS A 90 0.89 -30.08 -8.31
C LYS A 90 1.69 -31.32 -8.69
N ARG A 91 2.31 -31.96 -7.69
CA ARG A 91 3.09 -33.19 -7.90
C ARG A 91 2.24 -34.36 -8.40
N ASP A 92 0.96 -34.37 -8.07
CA ASP A 92 -0.02 -35.36 -8.53
C ASP A 92 -0.56 -35.09 -9.94
N GLY A 93 -0.08 -34.04 -10.61
CA GLY A 93 -0.50 -33.65 -11.96
C GLY A 93 -1.74 -32.75 -12.02
N SER A 94 -2.43 -32.52 -10.90
CA SER A 94 -3.57 -31.60 -10.84
C SER A 94 -3.14 -30.12 -10.85
N THR A 95 -4.05 -29.22 -11.21
CA THR A 95 -3.81 -27.77 -11.20
C THR A 95 -4.13 -27.18 -9.83
N GLY A 96 -3.19 -26.46 -9.24
CA GLY A 96 -3.39 -25.64 -8.06
C GLY A 96 -3.34 -24.15 -8.39
N HIS A 97 -3.81 -23.33 -7.46
CA HIS A 97 -3.79 -21.88 -7.58
C HIS A 97 -3.05 -21.24 -6.41
N VAL A 98 -2.32 -20.17 -6.69
CA VAL A 98 -1.63 -19.36 -5.69
C VAL A 98 -1.90 -17.88 -5.95
N ALA A 99 -2.23 -17.13 -4.91
CA ALA A 99 -2.33 -15.68 -4.95
C ALA A 99 -1.42 -15.05 -3.90
N ASN A 100 -0.78 -13.94 -4.26
CA ASN A 100 0.17 -13.25 -3.39
C ASN A 100 -0.33 -11.83 -3.10
N LEU A 101 -0.24 -11.43 -1.83
CA LEU A 101 -0.44 -10.06 -1.39
C LEU A 101 0.83 -9.56 -0.72
N ILE A 102 1.14 -8.28 -0.89
CA ILE A 102 2.16 -7.60 -0.10
C ILE A 102 1.44 -6.83 0.99
N ILE A 103 1.77 -7.12 2.23
CA ILE A 103 1.21 -6.50 3.42
C ILE A 103 2.31 -5.78 4.20
N TYR A 104 1.93 -4.83 5.02
CA TYR A 104 2.85 -4.09 5.86
C TYR A 104 2.21 -3.60 7.16
N ASP A 105 3.05 -3.32 8.13
CA ASP A 105 2.71 -2.57 9.33
C ASP A 105 3.73 -1.44 9.55
N SER A 106 3.72 -0.81 10.72
CA SER A 106 4.70 0.23 11.08
C SER A 106 6.16 -0.26 11.16
N THR A 107 6.37 -1.59 11.25
CA THR A 107 7.66 -2.21 11.51
C THR A 107 8.29 -2.86 10.27
N GLY A 108 7.50 -3.26 9.27
CA GLY A 108 8.03 -3.95 8.11
C GLY A 108 7.01 -4.38 7.06
N LYS A 109 7.49 -5.16 6.08
CA LYS A 109 6.68 -5.72 4.99
C LYS A 109 6.81 -7.25 4.96
N ALA A 110 5.72 -7.92 4.64
CA ALA A 110 5.68 -9.37 4.45
C ALA A 110 4.87 -9.74 3.22
N ARG A 111 5.07 -10.96 2.71
CA ARG A 111 4.20 -11.55 1.68
C ARG A 111 3.18 -12.46 2.32
N LEU A 112 1.90 -12.23 2.06
CA LEU A 112 0.83 -13.17 2.38
C LEU A 112 0.56 -14.07 1.16
N VAL A 113 0.64 -15.38 1.36
CA VAL A 113 0.44 -16.40 0.33
C VAL A 113 -0.87 -17.14 0.58
N LEU A 114 -1.79 -17.06 -0.37
CA LEU A 114 -3.06 -17.78 -0.36
C LEU A 114 -3.01 -18.95 -1.33
N TRP A 115 -3.48 -20.11 -0.89
CA TRP A 115 -3.49 -21.35 -1.67
C TRP A 115 -4.92 -21.81 -1.93
N ASP A 116 -5.18 -22.27 -3.16
CA ASP A 116 -6.38 -23.02 -3.55
C ASP A 116 -7.69 -22.45 -2.95
N SER A 117 -8.36 -23.19 -2.06
CA SER A 117 -9.65 -22.81 -1.47
C SER A 117 -9.61 -21.50 -0.66
N LEU A 118 -8.45 -21.11 -0.14
CA LEU A 118 -8.29 -19.84 0.58
C LEU A 118 -8.30 -18.64 -0.37
N ILE A 119 -7.96 -18.84 -1.65
CA ILE A 119 -8.12 -17.80 -2.68
C ILE A 119 -9.60 -17.56 -2.89
N THR A 120 -10.39 -18.60 -3.17
CA THR A 120 -11.83 -18.47 -3.36
C THR A 120 -12.52 -17.86 -2.15
N LYS A 121 -12.05 -18.18 -0.94
CA LYS A 121 -12.64 -17.69 0.30
C LYS A 121 -12.35 -16.21 0.57
N TYR A 122 -11.12 -15.73 0.35
CA TYR A 122 -10.72 -14.40 0.82
C TYR A 122 -10.36 -13.44 -0.31
N TYR A 123 -9.78 -13.92 -1.43
CA TYR A 123 -9.09 -13.04 -2.37
C TYR A 123 -10.00 -11.97 -2.99
N SER A 124 -11.27 -12.25 -3.29
CA SER A 124 -12.20 -11.26 -3.87
C SER A 124 -12.53 -10.11 -2.93
N GLU A 125 -12.53 -10.36 -1.62
CA GLU A 125 -12.95 -9.39 -0.59
C GLU A 125 -11.80 -8.50 -0.10
N LEU A 126 -10.55 -8.88 -0.39
CA LEU A 126 -9.37 -8.15 0.04
C LEU A 126 -8.90 -7.15 -1.02
N ASN A 127 -8.72 -5.87 -0.68
CA ASN A 127 -8.25 -4.82 -1.59
C ASN A 127 -7.01 -4.09 -1.05
N PRO A 128 -6.16 -3.53 -1.93
CA PRO A 128 -5.11 -2.61 -1.49
C PRO A 128 -5.70 -1.47 -0.67
N GLY A 129 -5.14 -1.21 0.51
CA GLY A 129 -5.63 -0.22 1.47
C GLY A 129 -6.32 -0.82 2.69
N ASP A 130 -6.88 -2.03 2.57
CA ASP A 130 -7.59 -2.69 3.67
C ASP A 130 -6.62 -3.08 4.80
N ILE A 131 -7.06 -2.90 6.04
CA ILE A 131 -6.39 -3.47 7.22
C ILE A 131 -6.97 -4.86 7.46
N ILE A 132 -6.09 -5.85 7.63
CA ILE A 132 -6.47 -7.24 7.86
C ILE A 132 -5.77 -7.81 9.09
N LYS A 133 -6.48 -8.64 9.85
CA LYS A 133 -5.91 -9.50 10.89
C LYS A 133 -5.77 -10.91 10.33
N ILE A 134 -4.55 -11.43 10.34
CA ILE A 134 -4.16 -12.76 9.85
C ILE A 134 -3.87 -13.62 11.08
N ILE A 135 -4.73 -14.59 11.33
CA ILE A 135 -4.68 -15.46 12.50
C ILE A 135 -4.06 -16.80 12.11
N ASP A 136 -3.05 -17.25 12.87
CA ASP A 136 -2.34 -18.53 12.71
C ASP A 136 -1.85 -18.83 11.26
N PRO A 137 -1.12 -17.91 10.60
CA PRO A 137 -0.43 -18.23 9.36
C PRO A 137 0.81 -19.10 9.66
N GLY A 138 1.30 -19.83 8.65
CA GLY A 138 2.63 -20.43 8.73
C GLY A 138 3.70 -19.38 8.39
N VAL A 139 4.63 -19.11 9.30
CA VAL A 139 5.73 -18.18 9.05
C VAL A 139 6.89 -18.91 8.35
N ARG A 140 7.28 -18.44 7.16
CA ARG A 140 8.34 -19.03 6.34
C ARG A 140 9.33 -17.98 5.86
N GLU A 141 10.54 -18.44 5.54
CA GLU A 141 11.52 -17.66 4.81
C GLU A 141 11.24 -17.75 3.30
N GLY A 142 11.10 -16.60 2.65
CA GLY A 142 11.00 -16.48 1.19
C GLY A 142 12.19 -15.75 0.59
N ARG A 143 12.24 -15.68 -0.74
CA ARG A 143 13.36 -15.05 -1.48
C ARG A 143 13.60 -13.57 -1.15
N ASN A 144 12.57 -12.88 -0.66
CA ASN A 144 12.59 -11.45 -0.39
C ASN A 144 12.23 -11.12 1.08
N GLY A 145 12.46 -12.06 2.01
CA GLY A 145 12.11 -11.91 3.43
C GLY A 145 10.96 -12.81 3.88
N ILE A 146 10.30 -12.44 4.99
CA ILE A 146 9.26 -13.24 5.64
C ILE A 146 8.02 -13.41 4.74
N GLU A 147 7.51 -14.65 4.69
CA GLU A 147 6.25 -15.00 4.07
C GLU A 147 5.29 -15.62 5.09
N LEU A 148 4.05 -15.14 5.08
CA LEU A 148 2.92 -15.73 5.81
C LEU A 148 2.14 -16.63 4.87
N HIS A 149 2.25 -17.94 5.08
CA HIS A 149 1.55 -18.96 4.29
C HIS A 149 0.22 -19.27 4.96
N ALA A 150 -0.88 -18.83 4.35
CA ALA A 150 -2.20 -19.17 4.82
C ALA A 150 -2.44 -20.67 4.65
N ASN A 151 -2.89 -21.32 5.72
CA ASN A 151 -3.16 -22.75 5.78
C ASN A 151 -4.59 -22.99 6.30
N PHE A 152 -4.98 -24.25 6.50
CA PHE A 152 -6.34 -24.61 6.91
C PHE A 152 -6.75 -24.05 8.28
N ARG A 153 -5.81 -23.67 9.15
CA ARG A 153 -6.07 -23.00 10.43
C ARG A 153 -6.17 -21.48 10.28
N THR A 154 -5.71 -20.94 9.16
CA THR A 154 -5.61 -19.49 8.97
C THR A 154 -6.97 -18.84 8.79
N ARG A 155 -7.21 -17.79 9.56
CA ARG A 155 -8.38 -16.90 9.39
C ARG A 155 -7.90 -15.50 9.06
N ILE A 156 -8.54 -14.87 8.08
CA ILE A 156 -8.27 -13.49 7.70
C ILE A 156 -9.53 -12.69 7.99
N ILE A 157 -9.40 -11.67 8.84
CA ILE A 157 -10.48 -10.79 9.25
C ILE A 157 -10.21 -9.42 8.65
N PRO A 158 -11.03 -8.93 7.69
CA PRO A 158 -10.93 -7.57 7.19
C PRO A 158 -11.46 -6.59 8.23
N ASN A 159 -10.85 -5.40 8.29
CA ASN A 159 -11.20 -4.30 9.20
C ASN A 159 -11.37 -4.76 10.67
N PRO A 160 -10.32 -5.38 11.26
CA PRO A 160 -10.39 -5.89 12.62
C PRO A 160 -10.49 -4.74 13.63
N GLU A 161 -11.26 -4.95 14.70
CA GLU A 161 -11.15 -4.15 15.92
C GLU A 161 -9.91 -4.62 16.69
N ASP A 162 -8.74 -4.06 16.36
CA ASP A 162 -7.45 -4.40 16.98
C ASP A 162 -6.61 -3.12 17.15
N PRO A 163 -6.04 -2.83 18.35
CA PRO A 163 -5.26 -1.61 18.59
C PRO A 163 -4.09 -1.40 17.62
N ARG A 164 -3.50 -2.49 17.09
CA ARG A 164 -2.42 -2.40 16.08
C ARG A 164 -2.87 -1.75 14.79
N ALA A 165 -4.17 -1.75 14.48
CA ALA A 165 -4.69 -1.12 13.27
C ALA A 165 -4.39 0.39 13.23
N ASP A 166 -4.45 1.06 14.40
CA ASP A 166 -4.23 2.50 14.54
C ASP A 166 -2.75 2.89 14.33
N GLU A 167 -1.83 1.95 14.55
CA GLU A 167 -0.39 2.15 14.36
C GLU A 167 0.06 2.00 12.92
N ILE A 168 -0.77 1.38 12.05
CA ILE A 168 -0.36 1.07 10.68
C ILE A 168 -0.50 2.30 9.79
N PRO A 169 0.60 2.83 9.24
CA PRO A 169 0.56 4.02 8.41
C PRO A 169 -0.37 3.83 7.20
N PRO A 170 -1.05 4.89 6.74
CA PRO A 170 -1.90 4.83 5.55
C PRO A 170 -1.13 4.41 4.29
N LEU A 171 -1.83 3.87 3.29
CA LEU A 171 -1.21 3.30 2.09
C LEU A 171 -0.43 4.34 1.29
N GLU A 172 -0.92 5.57 1.32
CA GLU A 172 -0.36 6.76 0.71
C GLU A 172 1.03 7.06 1.30
N GLU A 173 1.18 6.92 2.63
CA GLU A 173 2.46 7.06 3.32
C GLU A 173 3.42 5.92 3.00
N VAL A 174 2.98 4.66 2.93
CA VAL A 174 3.90 3.53 2.65
C VAL A 174 4.29 3.35 1.20
N ARG A 175 3.45 3.83 0.27
CA ARG A 175 3.89 4.00 -1.12
C ARG A 175 5.15 4.86 -1.17
N SER A 176 5.26 5.89 -0.32
CA SER A 176 6.45 6.74 -0.27
C SER A 176 7.73 6.06 0.22
N TYR A 177 7.65 5.06 1.11
CA TYR A 177 8.84 4.41 1.71
C TYR A 177 9.62 3.47 0.77
N ASN A 178 9.04 3.07 -0.38
CA ASN A 178 9.83 2.39 -1.42
C ASN A 178 10.60 3.38 -2.29
N TYR A 179 10.30 4.67 -2.20
CA TYR A 179 10.99 5.67 -2.97
C TYR A 179 12.20 6.19 -2.20
N GLN A 180 13.35 6.19 -2.85
CA GLN A 180 14.53 6.82 -2.30
C GLN A 180 14.48 8.31 -2.64
N ARG A 181 14.48 9.15 -1.61
CA ARG A 181 14.60 10.60 -1.80
C ARG A 181 15.97 10.91 -2.40
N ARG A 182 15.99 11.57 -3.56
CA ARG A 182 17.22 11.91 -4.28
C ARG A 182 17.23 13.38 -4.68
N LYS A 183 18.44 13.91 -4.81
CA LYS A 183 18.73 15.17 -5.48
C LYS A 183 18.69 14.97 -6.99
N ILE A 184 18.06 15.88 -7.71
CA ILE A 184 17.94 15.81 -9.18
C ILE A 184 19.33 15.73 -9.83
N GLY A 185 20.29 16.52 -9.36
CA GLY A 185 21.65 16.54 -9.92
C GLY A 185 22.42 15.21 -9.76
N GLU A 186 21.93 14.29 -8.92
CA GLU A 186 22.56 13.00 -8.65
C GLU A 186 21.84 11.83 -9.36
N LEU A 187 20.80 12.11 -10.15
CA LEU A 187 20.02 11.07 -10.81
C LEU A 187 20.74 10.47 -12.01
N MET A 188 20.59 9.15 -12.16
CA MET A 188 21.07 8.40 -13.32
C MET A 188 19.91 7.71 -14.05
N GLY A 189 20.09 7.47 -15.34
CA GLY A 189 19.13 6.73 -16.15
C GLY A 189 18.93 5.30 -15.66
N GLY A 190 17.68 4.85 -15.58
CA GLY A 190 17.33 3.49 -15.16
C GLY A 190 17.02 3.35 -13.67
N GLU A 191 17.21 4.41 -12.88
CA GLU A 191 16.80 4.42 -11.47
C GLU A 191 15.29 4.24 -11.32
N LYS A 192 14.90 3.44 -10.32
CA LYS A 192 13.50 3.09 -10.08
C LYS A 192 13.12 3.49 -8.68
N PHE A 193 11.85 3.84 -8.52
CA PHE A 193 11.31 4.28 -7.24
C PHE A 193 12.15 5.44 -6.67
N VAL A 194 12.24 6.53 -7.44
CA VAL A 194 12.86 7.78 -7.01
C VAL A 194 11.78 8.74 -6.52
N GLU A 195 12.02 9.39 -5.38
CA GLU A 195 11.25 10.55 -4.92
C GLU A 195 12.11 11.81 -5.07
N VAL A 196 11.54 12.86 -5.67
CA VAL A 196 12.15 14.17 -5.79
C VAL A 196 11.18 15.22 -5.26
N ARG A 197 11.69 16.16 -4.47
CA ARG A 197 10.98 17.40 -4.15
C ARG A 197 11.62 18.51 -4.96
N GLY A 198 10.81 19.26 -5.68
CA GLY A 198 11.30 20.37 -6.50
C GLY A 198 10.21 21.37 -6.78
N THR A 199 10.64 22.52 -7.29
CA THR A 199 9.78 23.57 -7.79
C THR A 199 9.46 23.30 -9.26
N VAL A 200 8.19 23.43 -9.65
CA VAL A 200 7.79 23.40 -11.05
C VAL A 200 8.34 24.64 -11.74
N ALA A 201 9.50 24.50 -12.38
CA ALA A 201 10.22 25.59 -13.01
C ALA A 201 9.73 25.89 -14.43
N ARG A 202 9.10 24.91 -15.09
CA ARG A 202 8.59 25.05 -16.46
C ARG A 202 7.43 24.14 -16.74
N LEU A 203 6.45 24.61 -17.53
CA LEU A 203 5.44 23.76 -18.16
C LEU A 203 5.79 23.60 -19.63
N TYR A 204 5.76 22.37 -20.14
CA TYR A 204 6.11 22.09 -21.53
C TYR A 204 4.89 21.87 -22.40
N ARG A 205 3.93 21.07 -21.92
CA ARG A 205 2.65 20.81 -22.59
C ARG A 205 1.70 20.06 -21.68
N VAL A 206 0.43 20.24 -21.95
CA VAL A 206 -0.66 19.37 -21.50
C VAL A 206 -1.30 18.73 -22.73
N THR A 207 -1.54 17.42 -22.67
CA THR A 207 -2.20 16.67 -23.75
C THR A 207 -3.20 15.69 -23.18
N VAL A 208 -4.24 15.38 -23.94
CA VAL A 208 -5.22 14.35 -23.61
C VAL A 208 -5.35 13.40 -24.78
N TYR A 209 -5.49 12.10 -24.52
CA TYR A 209 -5.77 11.10 -25.54
C TYR A 209 -6.84 10.12 -25.09
N ASP A 210 -7.52 9.54 -26.07
CA ASP A 210 -8.51 8.48 -25.88
C ASP A 210 -7.83 7.14 -25.62
N ALA A 211 -8.21 6.47 -24.53
CA ALA A 211 -7.63 5.21 -24.10
C ALA A 211 -8.69 4.14 -23.83
N CYS A 212 -8.28 2.88 -23.96
CA CYS A 212 -9.11 1.73 -23.62
C CYS A 212 -9.35 1.67 -22.10
N PRO A 213 -10.59 1.51 -21.62
CA PRO A 213 -10.88 1.44 -20.19
C PRO A 213 -10.30 0.18 -19.51
N GLN A 214 -9.99 -0.86 -20.28
CA GLN A 214 -9.47 -2.13 -19.75
C GLN A 214 -7.94 -2.13 -19.63
N CYS A 215 -7.21 -1.76 -20.69
CA CYS A 215 -5.75 -1.79 -20.69
C CYS A 215 -5.05 -0.42 -20.70
N ARG A 216 -5.80 0.68 -20.74
CA ARG A 216 -5.30 2.08 -20.74
C ARG A 216 -4.37 2.45 -21.91
N ARG A 217 -4.24 1.58 -22.93
CA ARG A 217 -3.56 1.92 -24.18
C ARG A 217 -4.40 2.84 -25.03
N LYS A 218 -3.74 3.66 -25.85
CA LYS A 218 -4.38 4.52 -26.83
C LYS A 218 -5.28 3.69 -27.77
N VAL A 219 -6.47 4.21 -28.05
CA VAL A 219 -7.41 3.63 -29.02
C VAL A 219 -7.44 4.46 -30.29
N ASP A 220 -7.85 3.82 -31.39
CA ASP A 220 -8.02 4.46 -32.68
C ASP A 220 -9.51 4.58 -33.01
N TYR A 221 -9.91 5.70 -33.60
CA TYR A 221 -11.29 5.90 -34.05
C TYR A 221 -11.45 5.38 -35.47
N ASP A 222 -12.40 4.45 -35.68
CA ASP A 222 -12.78 3.98 -37.00
C ASP A 222 -13.97 4.81 -37.52
N PRO A 223 -13.77 5.67 -38.54
CA PRO A 223 -14.83 6.50 -39.09
C PRO A 223 -15.89 5.70 -39.86
N THR A 224 -15.63 4.44 -40.20
CA THR A 224 -16.58 3.60 -40.96
C THR A 224 -17.65 3.01 -40.05
N THR A 225 -17.25 2.57 -38.86
CA THR A 225 -18.13 1.99 -37.83
C THR A 225 -18.54 3.00 -36.77
N GLU A 226 -18.03 4.23 -36.86
CA GLU A 226 -18.20 5.32 -35.88
C GLU A 226 -17.81 4.90 -34.45
N SER A 227 -16.85 3.98 -34.32
CA SER A 227 -16.53 3.34 -33.05
C SER A 227 -15.03 3.40 -32.73
N TRP A 228 -14.70 3.31 -31.44
CA TRP A 228 -13.30 3.31 -30.97
C TRP A 228 -12.80 1.89 -30.81
N ILE A 229 -11.65 1.61 -31.41
CA ILE A 229 -11.07 0.27 -31.46
C ILE A 229 -9.79 0.22 -30.63
N CYS A 230 -9.79 -0.70 -29.67
CA CYS A 230 -8.60 -1.14 -28.96
C CYS A 230 -7.99 -2.36 -29.68
N PRO A 231 -6.67 -2.38 -29.96
CA PRO A 231 -6.01 -3.53 -30.58
C PRO A 231 -6.16 -4.85 -29.82
N GLU A 232 -6.39 -4.78 -28.50
CA GLU A 232 -6.51 -5.98 -27.63
C GLU A 232 -7.97 -6.32 -27.27
N HIS A 233 -8.86 -5.32 -27.20
CA HIS A 233 -10.22 -5.50 -26.65
C HIS A 233 -11.34 -5.21 -27.66
N GLY A 234 -10.99 -4.88 -28.91
CA GLY A 234 -11.97 -4.56 -29.95
C GLY A 234 -12.67 -3.23 -29.68
N GLU A 235 -13.97 -3.16 -29.98
CA GLU A 235 -14.77 -1.96 -29.80
C GLU A 235 -14.94 -1.61 -28.32
N VAL A 236 -14.63 -0.36 -27.96
CA VAL A 236 -14.69 0.14 -26.59
C VAL A 236 -15.24 1.56 -26.52
N LYS A 237 -15.82 1.93 -25.36
CA LYS A 237 -16.07 3.34 -25.03
C LYS A 237 -14.80 3.92 -24.40
N PRO A 238 -14.13 4.90 -25.02
CA PRO A 238 -12.85 5.40 -24.53
C PRO A 238 -13.01 6.18 -23.22
N THR A 239 -11.93 6.19 -22.44
CA THR A 239 -11.72 7.12 -21.33
C THR A 239 -10.60 8.10 -21.69
N LYS A 240 -10.66 9.32 -21.17
CA LYS A 240 -9.65 10.35 -21.40
C LYS A 240 -8.47 10.15 -20.45
N ILE A 241 -7.26 10.12 -21.02
CA ILE A 241 -6.02 10.08 -20.24
C ILE A 241 -5.25 11.37 -20.45
N THR A 242 -5.05 12.12 -19.37
CA THR A 242 -4.29 13.36 -19.34
C THR A 242 -2.79 13.08 -19.20
N ILE A 243 -1.96 13.87 -19.86
CA ILE A 243 -0.51 13.87 -19.70
C ILE A 243 -0.05 15.31 -19.51
N VAL A 244 0.78 15.54 -18.49
CA VAL A 244 1.45 16.81 -18.25
C VAL A 244 2.95 16.60 -18.30
N ASP A 245 3.62 17.38 -19.14
CA ASP A 245 5.08 17.48 -19.15
C ASP A 245 5.49 18.80 -18.50
N PHE A 246 6.35 18.72 -17.49
CA PHE A 246 6.87 19.88 -16.76
C PHE A 246 8.32 19.67 -16.36
N GLY A 247 9.00 20.74 -15.94
CA GLY A 247 10.34 20.73 -15.42
C GLY A 247 10.34 20.92 -13.92
N LEU A 248 11.07 20.06 -13.21
CA LEU A 248 11.35 20.22 -11.78
C LEU A 248 12.77 20.71 -11.59
N ASP A 249 12.93 21.67 -10.68
CA ASP A 249 14.21 22.18 -10.19
C ASP A 249 14.25 22.07 -8.67
N ASP A 250 15.30 21.44 -8.13
CA ASP A 250 15.51 21.26 -6.69
C ASP A 250 16.77 21.97 -6.19
N SER A 251 17.31 22.92 -6.96
CA SER A 251 18.61 23.59 -6.79
C SER A 251 19.86 22.72 -7.01
N SER A 252 19.75 21.39 -6.97
CA SER A 252 20.86 20.48 -7.30
C SER A 252 20.90 20.14 -8.78
N GLY A 253 19.76 20.21 -9.46
CA GLY A 253 19.65 19.99 -10.90
C GLY A 253 18.24 20.24 -11.42
N TYR A 254 18.08 19.96 -12.71
CA TYR A 254 16.81 20.12 -13.43
C TYR A 254 16.44 18.80 -14.11
N ILE A 255 15.20 18.36 -13.96
CA ILE A 255 14.69 17.16 -14.64
C ILE A 255 13.35 17.41 -15.29
N ARG A 256 13.19 16.92 -16.51
CA ARG A 256 11.88 16.87 -17.16
C ARG A 256 11.08 15.73 -16.55
N THR A 257 9.86 16.03 -16.16
CA THR A 257 8.93 15.10 -15.53
C THR A 257 7.69 14.96 -16.39
N THR A 258 7.26 13.72 -16.58
CA THR A 258 5.99 13.39 -17.24
C THR A 258 5.08 12.68 -16.26
N LEU A 259 3.89 13.24 -16.04
CA LEU A 259 2.82 12.67 -15.22
C LEU A 259 1.66 12.24 -16.12
N PHE A 260 0.96 11.17 -15.74
CA PHE A 260 -0.04 10.50 -16.57
C PHE A 260 -1.35 10.28 -15.82
N GLY A 261 -2.45 10.24 -16.56
CA GLY A 261 -3.77 9.85 -16.07
C GLY A 261 -4.31 10.76 -14.98
N ASP A 262 -4.91 10.13 -13.98
CA ASP A 262 -5.63 10.81 -12.90
C ASP A 262 -4.70 11.74 -12.12
N ASP A 263 -3.47 11.32 -11.81
CA ASP A 263 -2.48 12.16 -11.13
C ASP A 263 -2.18 13.45 -11.91
N ALA A 264 -2.15 13.37 -13.25
CA ALA A 264 -1.92 14.52 -14.11
C ALA A 264 -3.11 15.49 -14.12
N ALA A 265 -4.33 14.95 -14.17
CA ALA A 265 -5.56 15.73 -14.08
C ALA A 265 -5.70 16.39 -12.70
N GLU A 266 -5.35 15.66 -11.64
CA GLU A 266 -5.35 16.15 -10.25
C GLU A 266 -4.34 17.28 -10.05
N LEU A 267 -3.12 17.15 -10.59
CA LEU A 267 -2.11 18.22 -10.53
C LEU A 267 -2.60 19.49 -11.22
N ILE A 268 -3.24 19.35 -12.39
CA ILE A 268 -3.88 20.48 -13.07
C ILE A 268 -5.06 21.00 -12.24
N GLY A 269 -5.82 20.13 -11.57
CA GLY A 269 -7.06 20.48 -10.90
C GLY A 269 -8.21 20.73 -11.88
N ARG A 270 -8.23 19.98 -12.99
CA ARG A 270 -9.28 20.06 -14.03
C ARG A 270 -9.69 18.68 -14.49
N ASP A 271 -10.94 18.59 -14.91
CA ASP A 271 -11.52 17.37 -15.47
C ASP A 271 -10.87 17.05 -16.85
N PRO A 272 -10.50 15.79 -17.13
CA PRO A 272 -9.88 15.42 -18.41
C PRO A 272 -10.69 15.81 -19.65
N GLU A 273 -12.02 15.81 -19.57
CA GLU A 273 -12.91 16.16 -20.66
C GLU A 273 -12.87 17.66 -20.94
N GLU A 274 -12.85 18.50 -19.90
CA GLU A 274 -12.66 19.96 -20.04
C GLU A 274 -11.31 20.30 -20.70
N ILE A 275 -10.24 19.61 -20.29
CA ILE A 275 -8.91 19.79 -20.88
C ILE A 275 -8.94 19.40 -22.38
N ALA A 276 -9.60 18.29 -22.71
CA ALA A 276 -9.72 17.82 -24.09
C ALA A 276 -10.52 18.79 -24.98
N GLU A 277 -11.58 19.41 -24.44
CA GLU A 277 -12.37 20.41 -25.14
C GLU A 277 -11.54 21.66 -25.48
N LYS A 278 -10.82 22.23 -24.50
CA LYS A 278 -9.92 23.37 -24.74
C LYS A 278 -8.82 23.06 -25.76
N LEU A 279 -8.27 21.84 -25.72
CA LEU A 279 -7.30 21.41 -26.75
C LEU A 279 -7.92 21.39 -28.15
N ARG A 280 -9.18 20.94 -28.26
CA ARG A 280 -9.90 20.90 -29.55
C ARG A 280 -10.12 22.30 -30.10
N GLU A 281 -10.58 23.24 -29.27
CA GLU A 281 -10.78 24.64 -29.66
C GLU A 281 -9.48 25.28 -30.20
N LEU A 282 -8.35 25.03 -29.51
CA LEU A 282 -7.05 25.51 -29.94
C LEU A 282 -6.61 24.88 -31.28
N VAL A 283 -6.89 23.60 -31.51
CA VAL A 283 -6.61 22.95 -32.79
C VAL A 283 -7.50 23.49 -33.91
N GLU A 284 -8.78 23.73 -33.64
CA GLU A 284 -9.74 24.34 -34.58
C GLU A 284 -9.33 25.77 -34.95
N SER A 285 -8.64 26.48 -34.05
CA SER A 285 -8.03 27.79 -34.34
C SER A 285 -6.81 27.73 -35.28
N GLY A 286 -6.39 26.53 -35.70
CA GLY A 286 -5.32 26.30 -36.68
C GLY A 286 -3.97 25.85 -36.09
N LEU A 287 -3.90 25.59 -34.78
CA LEU A 287 -2.67 25.09 -34.14
C LEU A 287 -2.52 23.58 -34.32
N THR A 288 -1.28 23.11 -34.43
CA THR A 288 -1.00 21.67 -34.29
C THR A 288 -1.30 21.22 -32.85
N LEU A 289 -1.59 19.93 -32.63
CA LEU A 289 -1.77 19.37 -31.28
C LEU A 289 -0.61 19.68 -30.33
N ARG A 290 0.62 19.73 -30.85
CA ARG A 290 1.82 20.04 -30.06
C ARG A 290 1.86 21.51 -29.65
N GLU A 291 1.47 22.41 -30.53
CA GLU A 291 1.39 23.86 -30.24
C GLU A 291 0.22 24.17 -29.33
N ALA A 292 -0.95 23.60 -29.59
CA ALA A 292 -2.13 23.69 -28.74
C ALA A 292 -1.82 23.24 -27.31
N GLY A 293 -1.19 22.07 -27.15
CA GLY A 293 -0.82 21.57 -25.82
C GLY A 293 0.20 22.43 -25.07
N ARG A 294 1.11 23.09 -25.80
CA ARG A 294 2.06 24.05 -25.19
C ARG A 294 1.33 25.33 -24.78
N LYS A 295 0.58 25.92 -25.69
CA LYS A 295 -0.19 27.14 -25.45
C LYS A 295 -1.16 26.98 -24.30
N LEU A 296 -1.86 25.84 -24.23
CA LEU A 296 -2.76 25.53 -23.12
C LEU A 296 -2.02 25.48 -21.78
N ALA A 297 -0.84 24.84 -21.74
CA ALA A 297 -0.03 24.78 -20.54
C ALA A 297 0.45 26.17 -20.07
N GLU A 298 0.82 27.03 -21.01
CA GLU A 298 1.31 28.40 -20.75
C GLU A 298 0.19 29.37 -20.36
N ASP A 299 -0.95 29.33 -21.05
CA ASP A 299 -2.02 30.32 -20.89
C ASP A 299 -2.97 29.98 -19.72
N GLU A 300 -3.32 28.70 -19.55
CA GLU A 300 -4.36 28.29 -18.59
C GLU A 300 -3.78 27.75 -17.29
N TYR A 301 -2.62 27.07 -17.35
CA TYR A 301 -2.08 26.31 -16.22
C TYR A 301 -0.82 26.91 -15.60
N TYR A 302 -0.52 28.18 -15.91
CA TYR A 302 0.66 28.89 -15.39
C TYR A 302 0.73 28.94 -13.86
N TYR A 303 -0.39 28.82 -13.14
CA TYR A 303 -0.44 28.76 -11.67
C TYR A 303 0.30 27.56 -11.08
N LEU A 304 0.65 26.55 -11.89
CA LEU A 304 1.53 25.47 -11.47
C LEU A 304 3.00 25.90 -11.39
N LEU A 305 3.42 26.92 -12.15
CA LEU A 305 4.79 27.42 -12.11
C LEU A 305 5.10 28.00 -10.72
N GLY A 306 6.27 27.65 -10.19
CA GLY A 306 6.70 28.08 -8.86
C GLY A 306 6.10 27.27 -7.71
N ARG A 307 5.16 26.35 -7.96
CA ARG A 307 4.68 25.42 -6.91
C ARG A 307 5.78 24.43 -6.57
N GLU A 308 5.97 24.21 -5.28
CA GLU A 308 6.82 23.16 -4.76
C GLU A 308 6.00 21.89 -4.52
N ILE A 309 6.44 20.78 -5.10
CA ILE A 309 5.75 19.48 -5.03
C ILE A 309 6.74 18.35 -4.80
N VAL A 310 6.22 17.23 -4.31
CA VAL A 310 6.93 15.95 -4.24
C VAL A 310 6.45 15.07 -5.38
N VAL A 311 7.36 14.49 -6.17
CA VAL A 311 7.03 13.62 -7.28
C VAL A 311 7.75 12.29 -7.14
N ARG A 312 7.05 11.21 -7.47
CA ARG A 312 7.53 9.83 -7.34
C ARG A 312 7.50 9.13 -8.69
N GLY A 313 8.58 8.48 -9.09
CA GLY A 313 8.66 7.88 -10.42
C GLY A 313 9.90 7.04 -10.69
N ASN A 314 10.11 6.74 -11.97
CA ASN A 314 11.33 6.12 -12.48
C ASN A 314 12.07 7.09 -13.40
N VAL A 315 13.40 7.07 -13.34
CA VAL A 315 14.26 7.86 -14.22
C VAL A 315 14.58 7.03 -15.46
N VAL A 316 14.32 7.60 -16.64
CA VAL A 316 14.55 6.96 -17.93
C VAL A 316 15.47 7.85 -18.76
N ASP A 317 16.40 7.23 -19.47
CA ASP A 317 17.24 7.89 -20.47
C ASP A 317 16.46 7.99 -21.80
N ASP A 318 16.13 9.23 -22.19
CA ASP A 318 15.53 9.53 -23.48
C ASP A 318 16.58 10.07 -24.44
N LYS A 319 16.62 9.49 -25.64
CA LYS A 319 17.62 9.80 -26.67
C LYS A 319 17.65 11.27 -27.10
N PHE A 320 16.56 12.01 -26.92
CA PHE A 320 16.43 13.40 -27.38
C PHE A 320 16.32 14.39 -26.22
N LEU A 321 15.69 13.97 -25.13
CA LEU A 321 15.37 14.85 -24.01
C LEU A 321 16.31 14.65 -22.81
N GLY A 322 17.20 13.66 -22.86
CA GLY A 322 18.08 13.29 -21.74
C GLY A 322 17.31 12.57 -20.65
N LEU A 323 17.65 12.82 -19.38
CA LEU A 323 16.96 12.19 -18.26
C LEU A 323 15.53 12.70 -18.11
N ILE A 324 14.58 11.78 -18.05
CA ILE A 324 13.16 12.04 -17.78
C ILE A 324 12.72 11.27 -16.55
N LEU A 325 12.04 11.95 -15.63
CA LEU A 325 11.29 11.32 -14.54
C LEU A 325 9.89 10.95 -15.04
N LYS A 326 9.64 9.66 -15.29
CA LYS A 326 8.29 9.16 -15.53
C LYS A 326 7.60 8.95 -14.19
N ALA A 327 6.72 9.88 -13.85
CA ALA A 327 6.06 9.92 -12.56
C ALA A 327 4.86 8.97 -12.51
N PHE A 328 4.65 8.40 -11.32
CA PHE A 328 3.51 7.55 -10.96
C PHE A 328 2.57 8.23 -9.96
N GLY A 329 2.92 9.44 -9.53
CA GLY A 329 2.15 10.24 -8.60
C GLY A 329 2.93 11.43 -8.07
N TRP A 330 2.20 12.33 -7.43
CA TRP A 330 2.72 13.54 -6.82
C TRP A 330 1.98 13.81 -5.50
N ASP A 331 2.58 14.63 -4.64
CA ASP A 331 1.93 15.15 -3.44
C ASP A 331 2.33 16.61 -3.24
N GLU A 332 1.49 17.35 -2.51
CA GLU A 332 1.93 18.61 -1.92
C GLU A 332 3.04 18.38 -0.88
N VAL A 333 3.91 19.37 -0.72
CA VAL A 333 4.95 19.33 0.30
C VAL A 333 4.29 19.48 1.68
N ASP A 334 4.29 18.42 2.48
CA ASP A 334 3.92 18.48 3.89
C ASP A 334 5.14 18.90 4.75
N PRO A 335 5.13 20.11 5.35
CA PRO A 335 6.23 20.57 6.18
C PRO A 335 6.53 19.67 7.37
N ARG A 336 5.50 19.06 7.99
CA ARG A 336 5.69 18.21 9.18
C ARG A 336 6.44 16.95 8.80
N ARG A 337 6.07 16.33 7.68
CA ARG A 337 6.72 15.15 7.14
C ARG A 337 8.16 15.45 6.70
N GLU A 338 8.41 16.58 6.05
CA GLU A 338 9.76 16.98 5.66
C GLU A 338 10.67 17.24 6.87
N ILE A 339 10.16 17.92 7.91
CA ILE A 339 10.90 18.14 9.16
C ILE A 339 11.25 16.79 9.82
N ALA A 340 10.29 15.85 9.88
CA ALA A 340 10.52 14.53 10.45
C ALA A 340 11.60 13.75 9.68
N ARG A 341 11.57 13.78 8.33
CA ARG A 341 12.58 13.16 7.47
C ARG A 341 13.97 13.74 7.69
N VAL A 342 14.11 15.06 7.61
CA VAL A 342 15.40 15.75 7.80
C VAL A 342 15.96 15.51 9.19
N ARG A 343 15.11 15.50 10.22
CA ARG A 343 15.52 15.16 11.60
C ARG A 343 16.03 13.72 11.70
N ALA A 344 15.41 12.77 11.01
CA ALA A 344 15.87 11.38 10.99
C ALA A 344 17.21 11.21 10.26
N GLU A 345 17.39 11.89 9.12
CA GLU A 345 18.66 11.92 8.38
C GLU A 345 19.79 12.53 9.23
N LEU A 346 19.52 13.67 9.87
CA LEU A 346 20.50 14.31 10.75
C LEU A 346 20.89 13.41 11.91
N LYS A 347 19.93 12.74 12.56
CA LYS A 347 20.22 11.79 13.64
C LYS A 347 21.13 10.66 13.16
N ARG A 348 20.85 10.07 12.00
CA ARG A 348 21.69 9.00 11.42
C ARG A 348 23.11 9.49 11.16
N ALA A 349 23.25 10.66 10.53
CA ALA A 349 24.56 11.26 10.27
C ALA A 349 25.34 11.55 11.55
N ILE A 350 24.70 12.04 12.61
CA ILE A 350 25.33 12.24 13.92
C ILE A 350 25.77 10.90 14.51
N THR A 351 24.93 9.87 14.49
CA THR A 351 25.29 8.54 15.00
C THR A 351 26.46 7.92 14.23
N GLU A 352 26.54 8.11 12.91
CA GLU A 352 27.67 7.67 12.10
C GLU A 352 28.97 8.41 12.43
N LEU A 353 28.89 9.70 12.80
CA LEU A 353 30.04 10.49 13.24
C LEU A 353 30.49 10.13 14.66
N GLU A 354 29.56 9.81 15.56
CA GLU A 354 29.83 9.48 16.96
C GLU A 354 30.21 8.00 17.17
N GLY A 355 29.81 7.10 16.25
CA GLY A 355 30.13 5.67 16.27
C GLY A 355 31.39 5.28 15.49
N GLY A 356 32.21 6.26 15.11
CA GLY A 356 33.49 6.10 14.42
C GLY A 356 34.70 6.22 15.36
N GLU A 357 34.72 5.45 16.46
CA GLU A 357 35.91 5.06 17.24
C GLU A 357 35.66 3.73 17.95
#